data_AF-A0A7C1DBY2-F1
#
_entry.id   AF-A0A7C1DBY2-F1
#
_cell.length_a   1.000
_cell.length_b   1.000
_cell.length_c   1.000
_cell.angle_alpha   90.00
_cell.angle_beta   90.00
_cell.angle_gamma   90.00
#
_symmetry.space_group_name_H-M   'P 1'
#
loop_
_entity.id
_entity.type
_entity.pdbx_description
1 polymer ?
#
loop_
_entity_poly.entity_id
_entity_poly.type
_entity_poly.pdbx_seq_one_letter_code
_entity_poly.pdbx_strand_id
1 'polypeptide(L)'
;MNKYLKLTLYLSLLLIFAATLWAKDKYIVTVLPFSTHSAENIDYLKDGIGNMLSSRVAVPGKINVTAQNVVLQEMKKTKSRDLNLADVYKIGKNLKSDYVVWGSITKIGSSISIDGKLVDINANKSDVNIFAQSQNIDDVMPKINDFSQKIVNHILGTTQAAPVISPSPTGDDKTASRPLPPGTSREAQIIASMRTNKRGTMTSAINTEYINSPEPINRRGFWLSQQITTQFVGMDIGDVNNDGSNEIVVIDSHNIYIYKKGNNKLMLLEKIAGKSHLQYIAVDVADINRNGIPEIIVTSLNNKTLESFVLEYNDGKYERIASSIRFFLRVIDTPSGIPLLLGQNYGTDKPFDTQIYEIIWKNGKYVNDQKMKIPVGLSIYGLTIADVGTGGGEKVLALDELDYLCIFEKTNKHITRMFTMGFSENKDLIWRSEDYYGGSNNIISSTAKKRPEDEYEGRYYANLRILTFDTNNDGKREIIIVKNISSTKRLFKHFNLFTGSEIYNLEWDGLGMIENWRTKKINGYVTDYAFKDVDNDGQPEIVLALVLSTGASLQNRSVIVVYELETAE
;
A
#
# COMPACT_ATOMS: atom_id res chain seq x y z
N MET A 1 -21.81 76.41 -9.30
CA MET A 1 -21.07 75.60 -8.31
C MET A 1 -21.87 74.43 -7.69
N ASN A 2 -23.21 74.42 -7.72
CA ASN A 2 -24.04 73.41 -7.01
C ASN A 2 -24.35 72.09 -7.74
N LYS A 3 -24.14 71.99 -9.07
CA LYS A 3 -24.42 70.75 -9.83
C LYS A 3 -23.29 69.72 -9.73
N TYR A 4 -22.04 70.18 -9.86
CA TYR A 4 -20.86 69.32 -9.76
C TYR A 4 -20.65 68.80 -8.33
N LEU A 5 -20.94 69.62 -7.31
CA LEU A 5 -20.87 69.21 -5.90
C LEU A 5 -21.91 68.13 -5.55
N LYS A 6 -23.13 68.23 -6.11
CA LYS A 6 -24.16 67.19 -5.95
C LYS A 6 -23.79 65.91 -6.69
N LEU A 7 -23.20 66.00 -7.87
CA LEU A 7 -22.76 64.83 -8.64
C LEU A 7 -21.64 64.08 -7.92
N THR A 8 -20.67 64.79 -7.33
CA THR A 8 -19.61 64.17 -6.51
C THR A 8 -20.16 63.55 -5.23
N LEU A 9 -21.19 64.15 -4.61
CA LEU A 9 -21.83 63.59 -3.41
C LEU A 9 -22.62 62.31 -3.72
N TYR A 10 -23.33 62.26 -4.85
CA TYR A 10 -24.02 61.05 -5.29
C TYR A 10 -23.03 59.95 -5.71
N LEU A 11 -21.92 60.31 -6.35
CA LEU A 11 -20.87 59.34 -6.74
C LEU A 11 -20.16 58.77 -5.50
N SER A 12 -19.89 59.60 -4.48
CA SER A 12 -19.33 59.12 -3.21
C SER A 12 -20.32 58.26 -2.42
N LEU A 13 -21.63 58.59 -2.45
CA LEU A 13 -22.66 57.79 -1.78
C LEU A 13 -22.86 56.42 -2.47
N LEU A 14 -22.71 56.36 -3.79
CA LEU A 14 -22.76 55.12 -4.56
C LEU A 14 -21.52 54.23 -4.33
N LEU A 15 -20.34 54.85 -4.12
CA LEU A 15 -19.10 54.15 -3.76
C LEU A 15 -19.10 53.62 -2.32
N ILE A 16 -19.79 54.29 -1.39
CA ILE A 16 -19.94 53.82 -0.01
C ILE A 16 -20.95 52.66 0.09
N PHE A 17 -21.98 52.62 -0.77
CA PHE A 17 -22.91 51.48 -0.84
C PHE A 17 -22.34 50.24 -1.54
N ALA A 18 -21.31 50.40 -2.39
CA ALA A 18 -20.62 49.26 -3.03
C ALA A 18 -19.62 48.55 -2.10
N ALA A 19 -19.28 49.14 -0.95
CA ALA A 19 -18.23 48.65 -0.05
C ALA A 19 -18.72 47.74 1.09
N THR A 20 -20.00 47.34 1.11
CA THR A 20 -20.52 46.36 2.08
C THR A 20 -21.11 45.12 1.41
N LEU A 21 -20.36 44.50 0.50
CA LEU A 21 -20.36 43.04 0.41
C LEU A 21 -19.13 42.55 1.15
N TRP A 22 -19.24 42.35 2.46
CA TRP A 22 -18.31 41.47 3.16
C TRP A 22 -18.59 40.05 2.65
N ALA A 23 -17.86 39.66 1.61
CA ALA A 23 -17.72 38.25 1.27
C ALA A 23 -17.14 37.57 2.51
N LYS A 24 -17.87 36.62 3.06
CA LYS A 24 -17.42 35.86 4.21
C LYS A 24 -16.24 35.00 3.76
N ASP A 25 -15.02 35.41 4.07
CA ASP A 25 -13.80 34.77 3.58
C ASP A 25 -13.67 33.29 3.99
N LYS A 26 -14.37 32.86 5.05
CA LYS A 26 -14.31 31.49 5.58
C LYS A 26 -15.65 31.02 6.13
N TYR A 27 -16.11 29.86 5.67
CA TYR A 27 -17.27 29.16 6.19
C TYR A 27 -16.87 28.16 7.26
N ILE A 28 -17.65 28.06 8.34
CA ILE A 28 -17.48 27.04 9.39
C ILE A 28 -18.53 25.95 9.19
N VAL A 29 -18.09 24.71 8.97
CA VAL A 29 -18.98 23.55 8.81
C VAL A 29 -18.80 22.59 9.97
N THR A 30 -19.90 22.17 10.58
CA THR A 30 -19.87 21.13 11.62
C THR A 30 -20.46 19.84 11.07
N VAL A 31 -19.72 18.73 11.20
CA VAL A 31 -20.23 17.40 10.87
C VAL A 31 -20.63 16.71 12.18
N LEU A 32 -21.92 16.41 12.33
CA LEU A 32 -22.42 15.67 13.48
C LEU A 32 -22.25 14.16 13.25
N PRO A 33 -21.97 13.37 14.30
CA PRO A 33 -21.99 11.92 14.22
C PRO A 33 -23.36 11.43 13.73
N PHE A 34 -23.36 10.60 12.70
CA PHE A 34 -24.61 10.07 12.14
C PHE A 34 -25.29 9.15 13.16
N SER A 35 -26.62 9.19 13.24
CA SER A 35 -27.37 8.22 14.03
C SER A 35 -27.36 6.86 13.33
N THR A 36 -27.40 5.78 14.10
CA THR A 36 -27.27 4.41 13.59
C THR A 36 -28.49 3.57 13.95
N HIS A 37 -29.13 2.99 12.96
CA HIS A 37 -30.26 2.08 13.10
C HIS A 37 -29.88 0.71 12.52
N SER A 38 -29.44 -0.21 13.38
CA SER A 38 -29.09 -1.58 12.98
C SER A 38 -29.25 -2.56 14.13
N ALA A 39 -29.48 -3.83 13.80
CA ALA A 39 -29.43 -4.95 14.76
C ALA A 39 -27.98 -5.33 15.15
N GLU A 40 -26.99 -4.92 14.35
CA GLU A 40 -25.56 -5.18 14.59
C GLU A 40 -24.83 -3.88 14.99
N ASN A 41 -23.67 -4.00 15.65
CA ASN A 41 -22.85 -2.83 15.93
C ASN A 41 -22.21 -2.31 14.62
N ILE A 42 -22.55 -1.07 14.26
CA ILE A 42 -22.03 -0.36 13.08
C ILE A 42 -21.31 0.95 13.46
N ASP A 43 -20.76 1.04 14.67
CA ASP A 43 -20.08 2.25 15.14
C ASP A 43 -18.87 2.62 14.25
N TYR A 44 -18.20 1.60 13.68
CA TYR A 44 -17.12 1.80 12.70
C TYR A 44 -17.59 2.54 11.43
N LEU A 45 -18.83 2.33 10.98
CA LEU A 45 -19.41 3.04 9.83
C LEU A 45 -19.72 4.49 10.18
N LYS A 46 -20.28 4.71 11.37
CA LYS A 46 -20.58 6.03 11.89
C LYS A 46 -19.33 6.90 11.97
N ASP A 47 -18.27 6.36 12.56
CA ASP A 47 -17.00 7.07 12.70
C ASP A 47 -16.30 7.27 11.34
N GLY A 48 -16.31 6.24 10.49
CA GLY A 48 -15.75 6.31 9.14
C GLY A 48 -16.41 7.38 8.26
N ILE A 49 -17.75 7.42 8.22
CA ILE A 49 -18.50 8.40 7.42
C ILE A 49 -18.31 9.81 7.99
N GLY A 50 -18.40 9.98 9.31
CA GLY A 50 -18.19 11.28 9.96
C GLY A 50 -16.80 11.87 9.69
N ASN A 51 -15.77 11.03 9.78
CA ASN A 51 -14.39 11.45 9.51
C ASN A 51 -14.16 11.76 8.03
N MET A 52 -14.74 10.95 7.13
CA MET A 52 -14.60 11.18 5.70
C MET A 52 -15.30 12.47 5.25
N LEU A 53 -16.51 12.74 5.75
CA LEU A 53 -17.21 13.99 5.49
C LEU A 53 -16.45 15.19 6.02
N SER A 54 -15.92 15.08 7.25
CA SER A 54 -15.12 16.15 7.86
C SER A 54 -13.87 16.47 7.04
N SER A 55 -13.20 15.45 6.51
CA SER A 55 -12.00 15.63 5.69
C SER A 55 -12.31 16.18 4.30
N ARG A 56 -13.35 15.70 3.63
CA ARG A 56 -13.64 16.09 2.23
C ARG A 56 -14.36 17.44 2.10
N VAL A 57 -15.07 17.86 3.14
CA VAL A 57 -15.72 19.18 3.18
C VAL A 57 -14.74 20.28 3.58
N ALA A 58 -13.65 19.95 4.27
CA ALA A 58 -12.61 20.90 4.60
C ALA A 58 -11.87 21.37 3.33
N VAL A 59 -11.90 22.68 3.08
CA VAL A 59 -11.20 23.30 1.94
C VAL A 59 -10.25 24.35 2.52
N PRO A 60 -8.92 24.15 2.40
CA PRO A 60 -7.94 25.08 2.95
C PRO A 60 -8.22 26.53 2.54
N GLY A 61 -8.29 27.41 3.53
CA GLY A 61 -8.54 28.83 3.32
C GLY A 61 -9.99 29.22 3.00
N LYS A 62 -10.91 28.27 2.77
CA LYS A 62 -12.32 28.56 2.39
C LYS A 62 -13.36 27.92 3.32
N ILE A 63 -13.17 26.65 3.72
CA ILE A 63 -14.09 25.92 4.60
C ILE A 63 -13.28 25.31 5.76
N ASN A 64 -13.60 25.73 6.98
CA ASN A 64 -13.05 25.15 8.20
C ASN A 64 -14.07 24.19 8.82
N VAL A 65 -13.64 22.98 9.15
CA VAL A 65 -14.52 21.98 9.77
C VAL A 65 -14.27 21.91 11.27
N THR A 66 -15.34 21.98 12.07
CA THR A 66 -15.24 21.96 13.53
C THR A 66 -14.67 20.63 14.02
N ALA A 67 -13.69 20.70 14.94
CA ALA A 67 -13.02 19.53 15.47
C ALA A 67 -13.99 18.59 16.23
N GLN A 68 -13.87 17.29 15.97
CA GLN A 68 -14.80 16.26 16.44
C GLN A 68 -14.90 16.18 17.98
N ASN A 69 -13.81 16.44 18.69
CA ASN A 69 -13.79 16.49 20.16
C ASN A 69 -14.69 17.61 20.72
N VAL A 70 -14.73 18.78 20.07
CA VAL A 70 -15.57 19.92 20.45
C VAL A 70 -17.04 19.61 20.16
N VAL A 71 -17.32 18.98 19.02
CA VAL A 71 -18.67 18.54 18.64
C VAL A 71 -19.23 17.53 19.66
N LEU A 72 -18.43 16.54 20.05
CA LEU A 72 -18.83 15.53 21.02
C LEU A 72 -19.06 16.11 22.42
N GLN A 73 -18.29 17.13 22.83
CA GLN A 73 -18.50 17.83 24.10
C GLN A 73 -19.81 18.62 24.12
N GLU A 74 -20.13 19.30 23.01
CA GLU A 74 -21.38 20.07 22.91
C GLU A 74 -22.60 19.15 22.83
N MET A 75 -22.51 18.03 22.12
CA MET A 75 -23.57 17.01 22.09
C MET A 75 -23.88 16.41 23.46
N LYS A 76 -22.87 16.19 24.31
CA LYS A 76 -23.07 15.66 25.67
C LYS A 76 -23.94 16.57 26.54
N LYS A 77 -23.99 17.88 26.26
CA LYS A 77 -24.84 18.84 26.97
C LYS A 77 -26.31 18.75 26.57
N THR A 78 -26.61 18.22 25.37
CA THR A 78 -27.96 18.14 24.80
C THR A 78 -28.73 16.88 25.24
N LYS A 79 -28.07 15.89 25.87
CA LYS A 79 -28.68 14.68 26.50
C LYS A 79 -29.67 13.87 25.63
N SER A 80 -29.53 13.89 24.30
CA SER A 80 -30.36 13.09 23.39
C SER A 80 -29.50 12.21 22.48
N ARG A 81 -29.88 10.93 22.35
CA ARG A 81 -29.22 9.95 21.47
C ARG A 81 -29.62 10.13 20.00
N ASP A 82 -30.85 10.63 19.78
CA ASP A 82 -31.39 10.97 18.47
C ASP A 82 -31.58 12.48 18.39
N LEU A 83 -30.87 13.11 17.45
CA LEU A 83 -30.89 14.56 17.27
C LEU A 83 -32.05 14.93 16.34
N ASN A 84 -32.88 15.88 16.77
CA ASN A 84 -33.88 16.50 15.90
C ASN A 84 -33.32 17.79 15.27
N LEU A 85 -34.06 18.34 14.31
CA LEU A 85 -33.64 19.52 13.56
C LEU A 85 -33.44 20.76 14.48
N ALA A 86 -34.23 20.91 15.55
CA ALA A 86 -34.07 21.98 16.53
C ALA A 86 -32.78 21.83 17.36
N ASP A 87 -32.39 20.60 17.70
CA ASP A 87 -31.13 20.29 18.38
C ASP A 87 -29.93 20.59 17.48
N VAL A 88 -30.03 20.24 16.19
CA VAL A 88 -29.02 20.53 15.17
C VAL A 88 -28.79 22.03 15.03
N TYR A 89 -29.86 22.85 15.00
CA TYR A 89 -29.73 24.31 15.00
C TYR A 89 -29.09 24.86 16.27
N LYS A 90 -29.46 24.33 17.44
CA LYS A 90 -28.91 24.77 18.73
C LYS A 90 -27.41 24.46 18.83
N ILE A 91 -27.01 23.26 18.44
CA ILE A 91 -25.60 22.84 18.40
C ILE A 91 -24.82 23.69 17.39
N GLY A 92 -25.36 23.88 16.18
CA GLY A 92 -24.74 24.74 15.16
C GLY A 92 -24.54 26.17 15.63
N LYS A 93 -25.53 26.77 16.30
CA LYS A 93 -25.46 28.13 16.86
C LYS A 93 -24.44 28.24 18.00
N ASN A 94 -24.40 27.26 18.90
CA ASN A 94 -23.44 27.24 20.01
C ASN A 94 -21.99 27.09 19.51
N LEU A 95 -21.80 26.30 18.45
CA LEU A 95 -20.50 26.10 17.79
C LEU A 95 -20.16 27.18 16.76
N LYS A 96 -20.99 28.22 16.62
CA LYS A 96 -20.84 29.30 15.63
C LYS A 96 -20.63 28.78 14.19
N SER A 97 -21.29 27.68 13.86
CA SER A 97 -21.23 27.04 12.55
C SER A 97 -22.17 27.73 11.58
N ASP A 98 -21.72 27.87 10.32
CA ASP A 98 -22.54 28.36 9.22
C ASP A 98 -23.42 27.26 8.65
N TYR A 99 -22.85 26.07 8.52
CA TYR A 99 -23.56 24.89 8.07
C TYR A 99 -23.36 23.72 9.02
N VAL A 100 -24.38 22.89 9.14
CA VAL A 100 -24.31 21.63 9.88
C VAL A 100 -24.70 20.47 8.99
N VAL A 101 -23.83 19.47 8.91
CA VAL A 101 -24.07 18.19 8.24
C VAL A 101 -24.51 17.19 9.29
N TRP A 102 -25.66 16.55 9.08
CA TRP A 102 -26.19 15.52 9.98
C TRP A 102 -26.96 14.47 9.20
N GLY A 103 -27.22 13.32 9.80
CA GLY A 103 -27.90 12.25 9.09
C GLY A 103 -28.02 10.96 9.89
N SER A 104 -28.49 9.92 9.21
CA SER A 104 -28.67 8.59 9.76
C SER A 104 -28.12 7.51 8.83
N ILE A 105 -27.66 6.41 9.41
CA ILE A 105 -27.22 5.19 8.75
C ILE A 105 -28.17 4.09 9.20
N THR A 106 -28.85 3.45 8.28
CA THR A 106 -29.75 2.33 8.54
C THR A 106 -29.22 1.08 7.86
N LYS A 107 -29.07 -0.02 8.60
CA LYS A 107 -28.65 -1.31 8.05
C LYS A 107 -29.71 -2.38 8.30
N ILE A 108 -30.23 -2.95 7.22
CA ILE A 108 -31.23 -4.03 7.24
C ILE A 108 -30.69 -5.20 6.42
N GLY A 109 -30.34 -6.31 7.09
CA GLY A 109 -29.68 -7.45 6.45
C GLY A 109 -28.34 -7.04 5.84
N SER A 110 -28.14 -7.29 4.54
CA SER A 110 -26.94 -6.85 3.81
C SER A 110 -27.01 -5.40 3.34
N SER A 111 -28.20 -4.80 3.27
CA SER A 111 -28.39 -3.46 2.70
C SER A 111 -28.10 -2.34 3.71
N ILE A 112 -27.37 -1.32 3.26
CA ILE A 112 -27.06 -0.11 4.03
C ILE A 112 -27.67 1.08 3.29
N SER A 113 -28.48 1.87 4.00
CA SER A 113 -28.96 3.17 3.54
C SER A 113 -28.41 4.29 4.42
N ILE A 114 -28.09 5.41 3.78
CA ILE A 114 -27.56 6.60 4.43
C ILE A 114 -28.40 7.78 3.96
N ASP A 115 -28.94 8.51 4.93
CA ASP A 115 -29.68 9.75 4.71
C ASP A 115 -28.86 10.88 5.34
N GLY A 116 -28.39 11.82 4.52
CA GLY A 116 -27.56 12.94 4.95
C GLY A 116 -28.19 14.28 4.56
N LYS A 117 -28.09 15.27 5.44
CA LYS A 117 -28.70 16.58 5.28
C LYS A 117 -27.71 17.68 5.63
N LEU A 118 -27.72 18.75 4.84
CA LEU A 118 -27.02 20.01 5.11
C LEU A 118 -28.05 21.05 5.57
N VAL A 119 -27.78 21.69 6.70
CA VAL A 119 -28.62 22.74 7.27
C VAL A 119 -27.83 24.05 7.31
N ASP A 120 -28.39 25.12 6.76
CA ASP A 120 -27.85 26.48 6.90
C ASP A 120 -28.37 27.09 8.21
N ILE A 121 -27.45 27.40 9.13
CA ILE A 121 -27.77 27.89 10.47
C ILE A 121 -28.23 29.35 10.47
N ASN A 122 -27.86 30.12 9.45
CA ASN A 122 -28.18 31.55 9.33
C ASN A 122 -29.47 31.79 8.54
N ALA A 123 -29.73 30.98 7.50
CA ALA A 123 -30.89 31.11 6.62
C ALA A 123 -32.14 30.35 7.09
N ASN A 124 -32.01 29.50 8.14
CA ASN A 124 -33.06 28.62 8.66
C ASN A 124 -33.75 27.77 7.56
N LYS A 125 -32.95 27.36 6.56
CA LYS A 125 -33.35 26.54 5.42
C LYS A 125 -32.45 25.30 5.32
N SER A 126 -33.05 24.18 4.95
CA SER A 126 -32.36 22.93 4.63
C SER A 126 -32.24 22.81 3.10
N ASP A 127 -31.06 23.11 2.56
CA ASP A 127 -30.93 23.30 1.11
C ASP A 127 -30.30 22.09 0.38
N VAL A 128 -29.81 21.06 1.09
CA VAL A 128 -29.27 19.84 0.45
C VAL A 128 -29.62 18.57 1.24
N ASN A 129 -30.40 17.67 0.62
CA ASN A 129 -30.65 16.31 1.10
C ASN A 129 -29.96 15.30 0.17
N ILE A 130 -29.33 14.27 0.74
CA ILE A 130 -28.88 13.10 0.00
C ILE A 130 -29.48 11.83 0.60
N PHE A 131 -29.97 10.96 -0.28
CA PHE A 131 -30.34 9.60 0.04
C PHE A 131 -29.45 8.64 -0.74
N ALA A 132 -28.78 7.73 -0.06
CA ALA A 132 -27.88 6.75 -0.64
C ALA A 132 -28.24 5.36 -0.11
N GLN A 133 -28.80 4.49 -0.97
CA GLN A 133 -29.05 3.09 -0.65
C GLN A 133 -28.07 2.19 -1.40
N SER A 134 -27.50 1.21 -0.72
CA SER A 134 -26.50 0.28 -1.24
C SER A 134 -26.74 -1.13 -0.72
N GLN A 135 -26.43 -2.13 -1.55
CA GLN A 135 -26.53 -3.54 -1.15
C GLN A 135 -25.26 -4.02 -0.41
N ASN A 136 -24.12 -3.33 -0.59
CA ASN A 136 -22.83 -3.61 0.01
C ASN A 136 -22.17 -2.32 0.53
N ILE A 137 -21.24 -2.46 1.49
CA ILE A 137 -20.51 -1.34 2.09
C ILE A 137 -19.61 -0.60 1.09
N ASP A 138 -19.18 -1.28 0.02
CA ASP A 138 -18.26 -0.75 -0.99
C ASP A 138 -18.90 0.35 -1.85
N ASP A 139 -20.22 0.31 -2.04
CA ASP A 139 -20.99 1.29 -2.82
C ASP A 139 -21.35 2.56 -2.02
N VAL A 140 -21.15 2.54 -0.70
CA VAL A 140 -21.39 3.70 0.16
C VAL A 140 -20.37 4.80 -0.11
N MET A 141 -19.11 4.44 -0.33
CA MET A 141 -17.99 5.38 -0.36
C MET A 141 -18.06 6.38 -1.54
N PRO A 142 -18.37 5.96 -2.79
CA PRO A 142 -18.59 6.89 -3.89
C PRO A 142 -19.73 7.87 -3.60
N LYS A 143 -20.82 7.42 -2.97
CA LYS A 143 -21.99 8.26 -2.69
C LYS A 143 -21.69 9.32 -1.62
N ILE A 144 -20.88 8.99 -0.62
CA ILE A 144 -20.42 9.98 0.37
C ILE A 144 -19.40 10.95 -0.24
N ASN A 145 -18.57 10.51 -1.19
CA ASN A 145 -17.74 11.42 -1.98
C ASN A 145 -18.61 12.44 -2.73
N ASP A 146 -19.61 11.96 -3.48
CA ASP A 146 -20.50 12.83 -4.25
C ASP A 146 -21.26 13.78 -3.31
N PHE A 147 -21.64 13.32 -2.11
CA PHE A 147 -22.25 14.19 -1.10
C PHE A 147 -21.33 15.30 -0.65
N SER A 148 -20.07 14.98 -0.31
CA SER A 148 -19.10 15.99 0.11
C SER A 148 -18.83 17.03 -0.98
N GLN A 149 -18.76 16.61 -2.24
CA GLN A 149 -18.61 17.52 -3.38
C GLN A 149 -19.82 18.43 -3.56
N LYS A 150 -21.05 17.87 -3.42
CA LYS A 150 -22.28 18.68 -3.45
C LYS A 150 -22.32 19.70 -2.32
N ILE A 151 -21.90 19.34 -1.11
CA ILE A 151 -21.80 20.27 0.02
C ILE A 151 -20.83 21.39 -0.30
N VAL A 152 -19.60 21.07 -0.74
CA VAL A 152 -18.58 22.08 -1.07
C VAL A 152 -19.06 23.01 -2.18
N ASN A 153 -19.66 22.45 -3.25
CA ASN A 153 -20.18 23.24 -4.36
C ASN A 153 -21.34 24.15 -3.95
N HIS A 154 -22.21 23.67 -3.06
CA HIS A 154 -23.32 24.46 -2.52
C HIS A 154 -22.82 25.61 -1.64
N ILE A 155 -21.84 25.36 -0.76
CA ILE A 155 -21.28 26.37 0.14
C ILE A 155 -20.46 27.43 -0.63
N LEU A 156 -19.71 27.02 -1.64
CA LEU A 156 -18.83 27.93 -2.40
C LEU A 156 -19.48 28.54 -3.64
N GLY A 157 -20.72 28.17 -3.97
CA GLY A 157 -21.47 28.71 -5.12
C GLY A 157 -20.88 28.35 -6.48
N THR A 158 -19.99 27.35 -6.56
CA THR A 158 -19.38 26.89 -7.82
C THR A 158 -20.24 25.82 -8.49
N THR A 159 -20.99 26.20 -9.51
CA THR A 159 -21.54 25.26 -10.50
C THR A 159 -20.43 24.82 -11.46
N GLN A 160 -20.09 23.54 -11.49
CA GLN A 160 -19.26 22.99 -12.58
C GLN A 160 -20.09 22.82 -13.85
N ALA A 161 -19.51 23.21 -14.98
CA ALA A 161 -19.95 22.81 -16.30
C ALA A 161 -19.81 21.29 -16.45
N ALA A 162 -20.82 20.66 -17.06
CA ALA A 162 -20.82 19.23 -17.37
C ALA A 162 -19.63 18.85 -18.27
N PRO A 163 -19.12 17.61 -18.21
CA PRO A 163 -18.12 17.13 -19.15
C PRO A 163 -18.67 17.16 -20.57
N VAL A 164 -17.92 17.75 -21.49
CA VAL A 164 -18.21 17.75 -22.93
C VAL A 164 -17.94 16.33 -23.44
N ILE A 165 -18.99 15.63 -23.87
CA ILE A 165 -18.89 14.34 -24.54
C ILE A 165 -18.63 14.62 -26.02
N SER A 166 -17.49 14.17 -26.55
CA SER A 166 -17.22 14.17 -27.98
C SER A 166 -18.13 13.16 -28.71
N PRO A 167 -18.71 13.50 -29.86
CA PRO A 167 -19.59 12.58 -30.59
C PRO A 167 -18.78 11.52 -31.34
N SER A 168 -19.13 10.25 -31.14
CA SER A 168 -18.68 9.15 -32.00
C SER A 168 -19.38 9.22 -33.37
N PRO A 169 -18.71 8.82 -34.47
CA PRO A 169 -19.33 8.75 -35.78
C PRO A 169 -20.26 7.55 -35.88
N THR A 170 -21.45 7.82 -36.39
CA THR A 170 -22.42 6.84 -36.89
C THR A 170 -21.96 6.25 -38.22
N GLY A 171 -21.96 4.93 -38.31
CA GLY A 171 -21.92 4.16 -39.55
C GLY A 171 -22.62 2.84 -39.32
N ASP A 172 -23.81 2.71 -39.88
CA ASP A 172 -24.66 1.51 -39.88
C ASP A 172 -23.95 0.28 -40.45
N ASP A 173 -24.12 -0.89 -39.84
CA ASP A 173 -24.85 -1.96 -40.55
C ASP A 173 -25.46 -2.98 -39.57
N LYS A 174 -26.66 -3.44 -39.92
CA LYS A 174 -27.47 -4.36 -39.13
C LYS A 174 -27.13 -5.80 -39.48
N THR A 175 -26.95 -6.66 -38.49
CA THR A 175 -27.45 -8.04 -38.55
C THR A 175 -27.83 -8.55 -37.18
N ALA A 176 -28.97 -9.23 -37.14
CA ALA A 176 -29.73 -9.54 -35.95
C ALA A 176 -29.17 -10.73 -35.16
N SER A 177 -29.12 -10.58 -33.83
CA SER A 177 -29.19 -11.73 -32.91
C SER A 177 -30.09 -11.38 -31.73
N ARG A 178 -31.07 -12.28 -31.53
CA ARG A 178 -32.18 -12.28 -30.56
C ARG A 178 -31.71 -12.02 -29.11
N PRO A 179 -32.44 -11.24 -28.27
CA PRO A 179 -32.08 -11.10 -26.87
C PRO A 179 -32.39 -12.40 -26.10
N LEU A 180 -31.41 -12.93 -25.39
CA LEU A 180 -31.59 -13.92 -24.32
C LEU A 180 -32.16 -13.22 -23.07
N PRO A 181 -32.96 -13.91 -22.24
CA PRO A 181 -33.59 -13.34 -21.04
C PRO A 181 -32.54 -12.92 -19.98
N PRO A 182 -32.88 -11.97 -19.08
CA PRO A 182 -31.96 -11.50 -18.03
C PRO A 182 -31.71 -12.61 -17.01
N GLY A 183 -30.55 -13.26 -17.11
CA GLY A 183 -30.07 -14.26 -16.18
C GLY A 183 -29.03 -13.67 -15.22
N THR A 184 -29.32 -13.80 -13.92
CA THR A 184 -28.39 -14.15 -12.84
C THR A 184 -26.91 -13.81 -13.06
N SER A 185 -26.38 -12.83 -12.32
CA SER A 185 -24.93 -12.69 -12.15
C SER A 185 -24.37 -13.99 -11.59
N ARG A 186 -23.20 -14.41 -12.11
CA ARG A 186 -22.50 -15.63 -11.70
C ARG A 186 -22.15 -15.64 -10.21
N GLU A 187 -22.10 -14.45 -9.61
CA GLU A 187 -21.96 -14.18 -8.18
C GLU A 187 -23.14 -14.71 -7.36
N ALA A 188 -24.38 -14.58 -7.86
CA ALA A 188 -25.56 -15.10 -7.18
C ALA A 188 -25.58 -16.65 -7.16
N GLN A 189 -25.04 -17.32 -8.18
CA GLN A 189 -24.88 -18.78 -8.20
C GLN A 189 -23.78 -19.28 -7.26
N ILE A 190 -22.70 -18.50 -7.10
CA ILE A 190 -21.62 -18.79 -6.13
C ILE A 190 -22.12 -18.63 -4.69
N ILE A 191 -22.92 -17.59 -4.41
CA ILE A 191 -23.51 -17.36 -3.09
C ILE A 191 -24.61 -18.40 -2.78
N ALA A 192 -25.38 -18.82 -3.79
CA ALA A 192 -26.37 -19.89 -3.63
C ALA A 192 -25.72 -21.25 -3.34
N SER A 193 -24.53 -21.53 -3.90
CA SER A 193 -23.78 -22.75 -3.63
C SER A 193 -23.03 -22.74 -2.28
N MET A 194 -22.79 -21.56 -1.68
CA MET A 194 -22.26 -21.43 -0.31
C MET A 194 -23.30 -21.71 0.78
N ARG A 195 -24.61 -21.52 0.53
CA ARG A 195 -25.66 -21.70 1.55
C ARG A 195 -26.07 -23.14 1.79
N THR A 196 -25.74 -24.07 0.88
CA THR A 196 -26.24 -25.45 0.93
C THR A 196 -25.22 -26.48 1.43
N ASN A 197 -23.91 -26.17 1.49
CA ASN A 197 -22.89 -27.15 1.86
C ASN A 197 -22.06 -26.74 3.09
N LYS A 198 -22.29 -27.38 4.24
CA LYS A 198 -21.52 -27.25 5.49
C LYS A 198 -20.08 -27.83 5.45
N ARG A 199 -19.50 -28.04 4.26
CA ARG A 199 -18.10 -28.47 4.04
C ARG A 199 -17.55 -27.93 2.70
N GLY A 200 -17.65 -26.62 2.46
CA GLY A 200 -17.03 -25.97 1.30
C GLY A 200 -15.60 -25.50 1.61
N THR A 201 -14.61 -26.00 0.89
CA THR A 201 -13.20 -25.56 0.94
C THR A 201 -13.08 -24.11 0.45
N MET A 202 -12.39 -23.26 1.23
CA MET A 202 -12.18 -21.82 0.97
C MET A 202 -11.15 -21.51 -0.14
N THR A 203 -10.86 -22.46 -1.02
CA THR A 203 -9.96 -22.27 -2.17
C THR A 203 -10.53 -21.32 -3.24
N SER A 204 -11.82 -21.02 -3.21
CA SER A 204 -12.51 -20.15 -4.18
C SER A 204 -12.21 -18.64 -4.05
N ALA A 205 -11.53 -18.21 -2.98
CA ALA A 205 -11.27 -16.79 -2.69
C ALA A 205 -9.90 -16.29 -3.20
N ILE A 206 -9.08 -17.15 -3.81
CA ILE A 206 -7.82 -16.78 -4.45
C ILE A 206 -8.03 -17.03 -5.95
N ASN A 207 -8.19 -15.96 -6.72
CA ASN A 207 -8.44 -16.03 -8.16
C ASN A 207 -7.15 -15.61 -8.86
N THR A 208 -6.43 -16.55 -9.47
CA THR A 208 -5.01 -16.43 -9.83
C THR A 208 -4.72 -16.41 -11.34
N GLU A 209 -5.74 -16.18 -12.18
CA GLU A 209 -5.49 -16.09 -13.64
C GLU A 209 -4.59 -14.89 -13.98
N TYR A 210 -3.75 -15.02 -15.00
CA TYR A 210 -2.97 -13.91 -15.55
C TYR A 210 -3.85 -13.03 -16.43
N ILE A 211 -3.72 -11.71 -16.29
CA ILE A 211 -4.40 -10.75 -17.17
C ILE A 211 -3.34 -10.33 -18.19
N ASN A 212 -3.51 -10.74 -19.46
CA ASN A 212 -2.71 -10.40 -20.66
C ASN A 212 -1.72 -11.44 -21.22
N SER A 213 -1.88 -12.75 -20.97
CA SER A 213 -1.12 -13.76 -21.72
C SER A 213 -1.74 -14.03 -23.10
N PRO A 214 -0.96 -14.05 -24.22
CA PRO A 214 -1.47 -14.31 -25.57
C PRO A 214 -1.91 -15.77 -25.81
N GLU A 215 -1.63 -16.69 -24.90
CA GLU A 215 -2.07 -18.08 -24.97
C GLU A 215 -3.16 -18.43 -23.93
N PRO A 216 -4.09 -19.35 -24.24
CA PRO A 216 -5.10 -19.81 -23.29
C PRO A 216 -4.46 -20.67 -22.20
N ILE A 217 -3.92 -20.02 -21.17
CA ILE A 217 -3.28 -20.69 -20.03
C ILE A 217 -4.30 -21.59 -19.33
N ASN A 218 -3.91 -22.87 -19.25
CA ASN A 218 -4.67 -23.97 -18.70
C ASN A 218 -4.95 -23.74 -17.20
N ARG A 219 -6.08 -24.23 -16.68
CA ARG A 219 -6.61 -23.93 -15.32
C ARG A 219 -5.83 -24.57 -14.15
N ARG A 220 -4.50 -24.68 -14.18
CA ARG A 220 -3.69 -25.27 -13.11
C ARG A 220 -2.38 -24.49 -12.97
N GLY A 221 -1.81 -24.47 -11.77
CA GLY A 221 -0.39 -24.08 -11.62
C GLY A 221 -0.03 -23.31 -10.37
N PHE A 222 -0.82 -23.33 -9.29
CA PHE A 222 -0.34 -22.81 -8.02
C PHE A 222 -0.64 -23.76 -6.85
N TRP A 223 0.34 -23.88 -5.96
CA TRP A 223 0.24 -24.61 -4.71
C TRP A 223 0.04 -23.62 -3.56
N LEU A 224 -0.78 -24.00 -2.58
CA LEU A 224 -1.10 -23.19 -1.40
C LEU A 224 -0.88 -24.01 -0.14
N SER A 225 -0.14 -23.47 0.82
CA SER A 225 0.06 -24.10 2.12
C SER A 225 -1.20 -24.10 2.99
N GLN A 226 -1.17 -24.88 4.07
CA GLN A 226 -2.08 -24.66 5.19
C GLN A 226 -1.95 -23.23 5.74
N GLN A 227 -3.01 -22.73 6.38
CA GLN A 227 -2.92 -21.48 7.14
C GLN A 227 -2.07 -21.68 8.39
N ILE A 228 -1.08 -20.82 8.54
CA ILE A 228 -0.18 -20.79 9.69
C ILE A 228 -0.62 -19.62 10.57
N THR A 229 -0.87 -19.89 11.86
CA THR A 229 -1.27 -18.88 12.85
C THR A 229 -0.05 -18.07 13.31
N THR A 230 0.62 -17.44 12.36
CA THR A 230 1.80 -16.60 12.54
C THR A 230 1.78 -15.57 11.44
N GLN A 231 2.09 -14.32 11.77
CA GLN A 231 2.26 -13.27 10.78
C GLN A 231 3.70 -13.29 10.29
N PHE A 232 3.89 -13.60 9.02
CA PHE A 232 5.21 -13.53 8.40
C PHE A 232 5.63 -12.07 8.18
N VAL A 233 6.94 -11.86 8.20
CA VAL A 233 7.59 -10.55 8.01
C VAL A 233 8.57 -10.60 6.83
N GLY A 234 9.28 -11.72 6.67
CA GLY A 234 10.28 -11.94 5.63
C GLY A 234 10.37 -13.41 5.27
N MET A 235 10.90 -13.70 4.09
CA MET A 235 11.10 -15.06 3.57
C MET A 235 12.32 -15.12 2.65
N ASP A 236 13.00 -16.26 2.65
CA ASP A 236 13.90 -16.68 1.60
C ASP A 236 13.92 -18.22 1.51
N ILE A 237 14.57 -18.76 0.48
CA ILE A 237 14.62 -20.18 0.18
C ILE A 237 16.07 -20.60 -0.07
N GLY A 238 16.45 -21.78 0.41
CA GLY A 238 17.74 -22.39 0.14
C GLY A 238 17.98 -23.63 0.98
N ASP A 239 18.98 -24.43 0.61
CA ASP A 239 19.43 -25.61 1.34
C ASP A 239 20.16 -25.22 2.64
N VAL A 240 19.39 -24.85 3.66
CA VAL A 240 19.94 -24.34 4.92
C VAL A 240 20.29 -25.44 5.90
N ASN A 241 19.94 -26.69 5.61
CA ASN A 241 20.35 -27.86 6.40
C ASN A 241 21.43 -28.71 5.71
N ASN A 242 21.88 -28.30 4.51
CA ASN A 242 22.89 -28.97 3.70
C ASN A 242 22.53 -30.43 3.36
N ASP A 243 21.25 -30.71 3.08
CA ASP A 243 20.74 -32.02 2.66
C ASP A 243 20.62 -32.16 1.13
N GLY A 244 20.95 -31.11 0.38
CA GLY A 244 20.83 -31.03 -1.07
C GLY A 244 19.45 -30.60 -1.56
N SER A 245 18.51 -30.30 -0.66
CA SER A 245 17.18 -29.78 -0.98
C SER A 245 16.97 -28.40 -0.36
N ASN A 246 16.27 -27.53 -1.06
CA ASN A 246 15.88 -26.23 -0.56
C ASN A 246 14.77 -26.31 0.50
N GLU A 247 14.96 -25.52 1.57
CA GLU A 247 13.94 -25.22 2.56
C GLU A 247 13.41 -23.80 2.41
N ILE A 248 12.19 -23.58 2.91
CA ILE A 248 11.58 -22.26 3.05
C ILE A 248 11.90 -21.72 4.44
N VAL A 249 12.68 -20.64 4.49
CA VAL A 249 12.98 -19.91 5.73
C VAL A 249 12.05 -18.71 5.81
N VAL A 250 11.22 -18.65 6.85
CA VAL A 250 10.38 -17.48 7.14
C VAL A 250 10.67 -16.94 8.53
N ILE A 251 10.46 -15.64 8.69
CA ILE A 251 10.52 -14.97 9.98
C ILE A 251 9.18 -14.38 10.35
N ASP A 252 8.84 -14.46 11.64
CA ASP A 252 7.92 -13.49 12.25
C ASP A 252 8.74 -12.33 12.85
N SER A 253 8.12 -11.49 13.66
CA SER A 253 8.82 -10.35 14.28
C SER A 253 9.94 -10.73 15.26
N HIS A 254 10.03 -11.99 15.70
CA HIS A 254 10.97 -12.43 16.73
C HIS A 254 11.52 -13.85 16.54
N ASN A 255 10.99 -14.66 15.62
CA ASN A 255 11.34 -16.07 15.48
C ASN A 255 11.63 -16.41 14.02
N ILE A 256 12.47 -17.43 13.83
CA ILE A 256 12.75 -18.04 12.52
C ILE A 256 12.06 -19.40 12.49
N TYR A 257 11.44 -19.72 11.35
CA TYR A 257 10.82 -21.00 11.08
C TYR A 257 11.41 -21.55 9.79
N ILE A 258 11.78 -22.81 9.80
CA ILE A 258 12.35 -23.51 8.65
C ILE A 258 11.37 -24.61 8.27
N TYR A 259 10.85 -24.53 7.05
CA TYR A 259 9.85 -25.45 6.53
C TYR A 259 10.38 -26.20 5.31
N LYS A 260 9.97 -27.46 5.16
CA LYS A 260 10.08 -28.20 3.90
C LYS A 260 8.72 -28.21 3.20
N LYS A 261 8.68 -27.92 1.89
CA LYS A 261 7.47 -28.10 1.08
C LYS A 261 7.21 -29.60 0.94
N GLY A 262 6.06 -30.06 1.46
CA GLY A 262 5.53 -31.38 1.14
C GLY A 262 4.37 -31.25 0.14
N ASN A 263 3.88 -32.39 -0.36
CA ASN A 263 2.87 -32.43 -1.42
C ASN A 263 1.64 -31.55 -1.15
N ASN A 264 1.13 -31.52 0.08
CA ASN A 264 -0.11 -30.81 0.43
C ASN A 264 0.02 -29.87 1.64
N LYS A 265 1.20 -29.79 2.28
CA LYS A 265 1.42 -28.97 3.47
C LYS A 265 2.90 -28.61 3.64
N LEU A 266 3.16 -27.51 4.32
CA LEU A 266 4.49 -27.22 4.87
C LEU A 266 4.75 -28.09 6.10
N MET A 267 5.92 -28.70 6.15
CA MET A 267 6.41 -29.44 7.31
C MET A 267 7.39 -28.56 8.06
N LEU A 268 7.07 -28.19 9.30
CA LEU A 268 8.01 -27.44 10.15
C LEU A 268 9.15 -28.36 10.55
N LEU A 269 10.36 -28.04 10.11
CA LEU A 269 11.57 -28.74 10.49
C LEU A 269 12.12 -28.20 11.81
N GLU A 270 12.25 -26.88 11.89
CA GLU A 270 12.86 -26.21 13.04
C GLU A 270 12.18 -24.88 13.35
N LYS A 271 12.09 -24.54 14.64
CA LYS A 271 11.68 -23.21 15.10
C LYS A 271 12.75 -22.65 16.02
N ILE A 272 13.42 -21.61 15.55
CA ILE A 272 14.47 -20.93 16.32
C ILE A 272 13.85 -19.71 16.99
N ALA A 273 13.66 -19.80 18.30
CA ALA A 273 13.14 -18.70 19.09
C ALA A 273 14.17 -17.58 19.22
N GLY A 274 13.78 -16.35 18.87
CA GLY A 274 14.62 -15.18 19.09
C GLY A 274 14.39 -14.55 20.46
N LYS A 275 14.98 -13.36 20.63
CA LYS A 275 14.88 -12.60 21.86
C LYS A 275 13.73 -11.60 21.75
N SER A 276 12.92 -11.46 22.79
CA SER A 276 11.73 -10.59 22.81
C SER A 276 12.01 -9.09 22.63
N HIS A 277 13.26 -8.65 22.81
CA HIS A 277 13.67 -7.26 22.59
C HIS A 277 14.20 -7.00 21.17
N LEU A 278 14.34 -8.04 20.36
CA LEU A 278 14.76 -7.92 18.96
C LEU A 278 13.53 -7.94 18.07
N GLN A 279 13.46 -6.98 17.15
CA GLN A 279 12.50 -6.97 16.05
C GLN A 279 13.21 -7.43 14.77
N TYR A 280 12.74 -8.50 14.16
CA TYR A 280 13.27 -9.00 12.89
C TYR A 280 12.64 -8.21 11.74
N ILE A 281 13.48 -7.82 10.77
CA ILE A 281 13.11 -6.95 9.65
C ILE A 281 13.16 -7.72 8.33
N ALA A 282 14.22 -8.48 8.10
CA ALA A 282 14.39 -9.26 6.87
C ALA A 282 15.19 -10.53 7.16
N VAL A 283 14.98 -11.54 6.33
CA VAL A 283 15.78 -12.75 6.29
C VAL A 283 16.20 -13.02 4.85
N ASP A 284 17.44 -13.42 4.66
CA ASP A 284 18.03 -13.78 3.39
C ASP A 284 18.83 -15.08 3.56
N VAL A 285 18.92 -15.90 2.50
CA VAL A 285 19.66 -17.17 2.50
C VAL A 285 20.69 -17.17 1.39
N ALA A 286 21.98 -17.29 1.75
CA ALA A 286 23.10 -17.36 0.81
C ALA A 286 24.39 -17.88 1.47
N ASP A 287 25.25 -18.55 0.71
CA ASP A 287 26.61 -18.93 1.12
C ASP A 287 27.58 -17.75 0.88
N ILE A 288 27.67 -16.83 1.84
CA ILE A 288 28.54 -15.65 1.73
C ILE A 288 29.97 -15.98 2.16
N ASN A 289 30.15 -16.93 3.09
CA ASN A 289 31.47 -17.33 3.56
C ASN A 289 32.18 -18.34 2.64
N ARG A 290 31.46 -18.90 1.66
CA ARG A 290 31.94 -19.83 0.62
C ARG A 290 32.39 -21.18 1.16
N ASN A 291 31.72 -21.69 2.18
CA ASN A 291 31.98 -23.02 2.75
C ASN A 291 31.05 -24.11 2.19
N GLY A 292 30.12 -23.75 1.30
CA GLY A 292 29.15 -24.66 0.69
C GLY A 292 27.86 -24.86 1.51
N ILE A 293 27.70 -24.17 2.64
CA ILE A 293 26.49 -24.21 3.47
C ILE A 293 25.84 -22.83 3.43
N PRO A 294 24.69 -22.66 2.76
CA PRO A 294 23.93 -21.42 2.78
C PRO A 294 23.62 -20.95 4.21
N GLU A 295 23.98 -19.70 4.50
CA GLU A 295 23.72 -19.10 5.81
C GLU A 295 22.34 -18.44 5.86
N ILE A 296 21.72 -18.44 7.03
CA ILE A 296 20.50 -17.67 7.31
C ILE A 296 20.90 -16.31 7.89
N ILE A 297 20.78 -15.27 7.07
CA ILE A 297 21.18 -13.90 7.37
C ILE A 297 19.96 -13.12 7.84
N VAL A 298 19.94 -12.70 9.11
CA VAL A 298 18.79 -12.01 9.70
C VAL A 298 19.14 -10.57 10.02
N THR A 299 18.41 -9.64 9.39
CA THR A 299 18.42 -8.25 9.82
C THR A 299 17.50 -8.07 11.01
N SER A 300 18.01 -7.51 12.10
CA SER A 300 17.20 -7.21 13.28
C SER A 300 17.57 -5.91 13.97
N LEU A 301 16.59 -5.36 14.69
CA LEU A 301 16.72 -4.14 15.47
C LEU A 301 16.46 -4.43 16.94
N ASN A 302 17.33 -3.92 17.80
CA ASN A 302 17.08 -3.78 19.23
C ASN A 302 16.70 -2.33 19.50
N ASN A 303 15.40 -2.05 19.53
CA ASN A 303 14.84 -0.70 19.46
C ASN A 303 15.36 0.09 18.24
N LYS A 304 16.46 0.84 18.43
CA LYS A 304 17.07 1.73 17.44
C LYS A 304 18.48 1.32 17.05
N THR A 305 18.95 0.18 17.54
CA THR A 305 20.30 -0.32 17.25
C THR A 305 20.20 -1.56 16.39
N LEU A 306 20.83 -1.55 15.23
CA LEU A 306 20.99 -2.74 14.40
C LEU A 306 21.71 -3.83 15.18
N GLU A 307 21.11 -5.00 15.33
CA GLU A 307 21.68 -6.16 16.01
C GLU A 307 21.51 -7.41 15.14
N SER A 308 21.79 -7.24 13.85
CA SER A 308 21.71 -8.30 12.84
C SER A 308 22.68 -9.44 13.17
N PHE A 309 22.37 -10.64 12.67
CA PHE A 309 23.11 -11.86 12.97
C PHE A 309 22.99 -12.87 11.85
N VAL A 310 23.88 -13.86 11.87
CA VAL A 310 23.91 -14.93 10.88
C VAL A 310 23.91 -16.28 11.59
N LEU A 311 23.08 -17.19 11.11
CA LEU A 311 23.05 -18.58 11.52
C LEU A 311 23.55 -19.47 10.39
N GLU A 312 24.21 -20.57 10.75
CA GLU A 312 24.67 -21.60 9.83
C GLU A 312 24.32 -22.96 10.44
N TYR A 313 24.03 -23.94 9.58
CA TYR A 313 23.79 -25.30 10.04
C TYR A 313 25.11 -26.05 10.24
N ASN A 314 25.29 -26.57 11.44
CA ASN A 314 26.49 -27.30 11.83
C ASN A 314 26.10 -28.51 12.69
N ASP A 315 26.46 -29.71 12.25
CA ASP A 315 26.27 -30.97 12.99
C ASP A 315 24.84 -31.15 13.58
N GLY A 316 23.80 -30.96 12.76
CA GLY A 316 22.43 -31.21 13.20
C GLY A 316 21.69 -30.02 13.82
N LYS A 317 22.36 -28.87 14.00
CA LYS A 317 21.82 -27.70 14.69
C LYS A 317 22.16 -26.40 13.96
N TYR A 318 21.32 -25.38 14.15
CA TYR A 318 21.58 -24.04 13.65
C TYR A 318 22.37 -23.24 14.69
N GLU A 319 23.62 -22.92 14.37
CA GLU A 319 24.54 -22.18 15.23
C GLU A 319 24.69 -20.74 14.77
N ARG A 320 24.89 -19.84 15.73
CA ARG A 320 25.12 -18.43 15.43
C ARG A 320 26.59 -18.16 15.17
N ILE A 321 26.96 -18.03 13.90
CA ILE A 321 28.35 -17.78 13.48
C ILE A 321 28.73 -16.29 13.57
N ALA A 322 27.74 -15.38 13.55
CA ALA A 322 27.97 -13.95 13.72
C ALA A 322 26.82 -13.27 14.46
N SER A 323 27.14 -12.26 15.26
CA SER A 323 26.18 -11.51 16.10
C SER A 323 26.50 -10.02 16.11
N SER A 324 25.52 -9.21 16.51
CA SER A 324 25.69 -7.76 16.75
C SER A 324 26.21 -7.01 15.51
N ILE A 325 25.83 -7.48 14.33
CA ILE A 325 26.16 -6.85 13.06
C ILE A 325 25.35 -5.55 12.97
N ARG A 326 26.05 -4.42 12.78
CA ARG A 326 25.46 -3.06 12.80
C ARG A 326 25.00 -2.60 11.41
N PHE A 327 24.53 -3.52 10.58
CA PHE A 327 24.07 -3.26 9.21
C PHE A 327 22.63 -3.75 9.01
N PHE A 328 21.84 -2.98 8.26
CA PHE A 328 20.76 -3.56 7.47
C PHE A 328 21.42 -4.43 6.41
N LEU A 329 20.94 -5.65 6.25
CA LEU A 329 21.51 -6.65 5.34
C LEU A 329 20.45 -7.04 4.31
N ARG A 330 20.90 -7.27 3.07
CA ARG A 330 20.09 -7.82 1.98
C ARG A 330 20.98 -8.57 1.01
N VAL A 331 20.55 -9.74 0.56
CA VAL A 331 21.22 -10.44 -0.53
C VAL A 331 20.59 -10.05 -1.85
N ILE A 332 21.42 -9.78 -2.86
CA ILE A 332 20.97 -9.65 -4.24
C ILE A 332 21.71 -10.66 -5.12
N ASP A 333 21.02 -11.17 -6.13
CA ASP A 333 21.61 -12.01 -7.15
C ASP A 333 22.48 -11.17 -8.09
N THR A 334 23.55 -11.77 -8.61
CA THR A 334 24.36 -11.17 -9.66
C THR A 334 24.25 -12.00 -10.93
N PRO A 335 24.52 -11.43 -12.12
CA PRO A 335 24.56 -12.19 -13.37
C PRO A 335 25.58 -13.34 -13.35
N SER A 336 26.60 -13.28 -12.49
CA SER A 336 27.60 -14.34 -12.34
C SER A 336 27.09 -15.57 -11.58
N GLY A 337 25.90 -15.50 -10.97
CA GLY A 337 25.37 -16.53 -10.08
C GLY A 337 25.96 -16.50 -8.66
N ILE A 338 26.97 -15.65 -8.41
CA ILE A 338 27.52 -15.47 -7.07
C ILE A 338 26.65 -14.44 -6.32
N PRO A 339 26.03 -14.79 -5.19
CA PRO A 339 25.22 -13.84 -4.42
C PRO A 339 26.09 -12.73 -3.82
N LEU A 340 25.54 -11.53 -3.75
CA LEU A 340 26.17 -10.36 -3.14
C LEU A 340 25.42 -9.97 -1.86
N LEU A 341 26.12 -9.96 -0.71
CA LEU A 341 25.56 -9.42 0.52
C LEU A 341 25.80 -7.91 0.57
N LEU A 342 24.71 -7.15 0.52
CA LEU A 342 24.74 -5.71 0.71
C LEU A 342 24.57 -5.36 2.20
N GLY A 343 25.19 -4.26 2.60
CA GLY A 343 25.10 -3.72 3.95
C GLY A 343 24.94 -2.21 3.96
N GLN A 344 24.05 -1.74 4.82
CA GLN A 344 23.79 -0.31 5.01
C GLN A 344 23.76 0.04 6.50
N ASN A 345 24.51 1.08 6.88
CA ASN A 345 24.50 1.59 8.24
C ASN A 345 23.18 2.31 8.52
N TYR A 346 22.75 2.27 9.77
CA TYR A 346 21.65 3.11 10.24
C TYR A 346 22.05 4.60 10.21
N GLY A 347 21.32 5.43 9.44
CA GLY A 347 21.56 6.86 9.32
C GLY A 347 21.08 7.68 10.52
N THR A 348 21.66 8.88 10.71
CA THR A 348 21.39 9.71 11.90
C THR A 348 19.98 10.30 11.92
N ASP A 349 19.55 10.88 10.79
CA ASP A 349 18.24 11.53 10.64
C ASP A 349 17.21 10.62 9.97
N LYS A 350 17.57 10.00 8.85
CA LYS A 350 16.79 8.95 8.19
C LYS A 350 17.55 7.61 8.23
N PRO A 351 16.87 6.46 8.46
CA PRO A 351 17.53 5.15 8.57
C PRO A 351 18.43 4.78 7.39
N PHE A 352 18.05 5.16 6.17
CA PHE A 352 18.72 4.79 4.93
C PHE A 352 19.53 5.92 4.29
N ASP A 353 19.72 7.04 4.99
CA ASP A 353 20.51 8.16 4.47
C ASP A 353 22.02 7.94 4.66
N THR A 354 22.51 6.83 4.13
CA THR A 354 23.90 6.37 4.24
C THR A 354 24.34 5.62 2.98
N GLN A 355 25.65 5.43 2.87
CA GLN A 355 26.24 4.63 1.79
C GLN A 355 25.94 3.14 1.96
N ILE A 356 25.69 2.44 0.84
CA ILE A 356 25.62 0.97 0.77
C ILE A 356 26.99 0.40 0.39
N TYR A 357 27.39 -0.66 1.08
CA TYR A 357 28.64 -1.40 0.87
C TYR A 357 28.34 -2.86 0.52
N GLU A 358 29.27 -3.50 -0.18
CA GLU A 358 29.40 -4.95 -0.15
C GLU A 358 29.89 -5.38 1.24
N ILE A 359 29.30 -6.45 1.77
CA ILE A 359 29.70 -7.08 3.01
C ILE A 359 30.29 -8.44 2.69
N ILE A 360 31.51 -8.69 3.16
CA ILE A 360 32.22 -9.95 2.95
C ILE A 360 32.50 -10.63 4.29
N TRP A 361 32.64 -11.96 4.25
CA TRP A 361 33.21 -12.73 5.35
C TRP A 361 34.73 -12.66 5.30
N LYS A 362 35.35 -12.07 6.32
CA LYS A 362 36.81 -11.95 6.41
C LYS A 362 37.26 -12.08 7.86
N ASN A 363 38.22 -12.97 8.11
CA ASN A 363 38.79 -13.21 9.44
C ASN A 363 37.72 -13.53 10.51
N GLY A 364 36.74 -14.37 10.16
CA GLY A 364 35.68 -14.80 11.08
C GLY A 364 34.60 -13.74 11.37
N LYS A 365 34.49 -12.69 10.54
CA LYS A 365 33.53 -11.59 10.73
C LYS A 365 32.99 -11.08 9.40
N TYR A 366 31.74 -10.64 9.41
CA TYR A 366 31.16 -9.85 8.33
C TYR A 366 31.61 -8.40 8.44
N VAL A 367 32.25 -7.89 7.39
CA VAL A 367 32.83 -6.54 7.35
C VAL A 367 32.54 -5.84 6.01
N ASN A 368 32.54 -4.51 6.00
CA ASN A 368 32.46 -3.73 4.78
C ASN A 368 33.68 -4.00 3.91
N ASP A 369 33.45 -4.20 2.61
CA ASP A 369 34.49 -4.21 1.58
C ASP A 369 34.29 -3.01 0.64
N GLN A 370 33.74 -3.23 -0.54
CA GLN A 370 33.64 -2.19 -1.56
C GLN A 370 32.45 -1.27 -1.33
N LYS A 371 32.66 0.02 -1.61
CA LYS A 371 31.57 0.99 -1.72
C LYS A 371 30.80 0.71 -3.01
N MET A 372 29.53 0.35 -2.87
CA MET A 372 28.68 0.10 -4.03
C MET A 372 28.36 1.41 -4.74
N LYS A 373 28.42 1.40 -6.09
CA LYS A 373 28.00 2.50 -6.94
C LYS A 373 26.47 2.59 -7.02
N ILE A 374 25.85 2.82 -5.87
CA ILE A 374 24.42 3.02 -5.68
C ILE A 374 24.21 4.47 -5.17
N PRO A 375 23.21 5.21 -5.69
CA PRO A 375 22.88 6.53 -5.16
C PRO A 375 22.74 6.54 -3.63
N VAL A 376 23.44 7.45 -2.96
CA VAL A 376 23.40 7.59 -1.50
C VAL A 376 22.02 8.09 -1.07
N GLY A 377 21.44 7.48 -0.05
CA GLY A 377 20.10 7.80 0.44
C GLY A 377 19.00 6.88 -0.07
N LEU A 378 19.31 5.96 -1.00
CA LEU A 378 18.42 4.85 -1.32
C LEU A 378 18.41 3.83 -0.18
N SER A 379 17.26 3.20 0.01
CA SER A 379 17.12 2.03 0.88
C SER A 379 17.77 0.81 0.23
N ILE A 380 18.47 0.00 1.04
CA ILE A 380 18.89 -1.35 0.64
C ILE A 380 17.70 -2.30 0.37
N TYR A 381 16.51 -1.96 0.88
CA TYR A 381 15.27 -2.68 0.63
C TYR A 381 14.51 -2.09 -0.56
N GLY A 382 13.95 -2.96 -1.42
CA GLY A 382 13.41 -2.53 -2.70
C GLY A 382 14.47 -2.12 -3.69
N LEU A 383 15.64 -2.76 -3.67
CA LEU A 383 16.79 -2.47 -4.52
C LEU A 383 17.39 -3.75 -5.09
N THR A 384 17.82 -3.70 -6.35
CA THR A 384 18.67 -4.72 -6.98
C THR A 384 19.61 -4.11 -8.03
N ILE A 385 20.56 -4.88 -8.52
CA ILE A 385 21.46 -4.51 -9.63
C ILE A 385 21.32 -5.56 -10.72
N ALA A 386 20.92 -5.15 -11.91
CA ALA A 386 20.75 -6.06 -13.04
C ALA A 386 20.94 -5.33 -14.36
N ASP A 387 21.29 -6.08 -15.41
CA ASP A 387 21.13 -5.61 -16.78
C ASP A 387 19.71 -5.93 -17.25
N VAL A 388 18.94 -4.88 -17.50
CA VAL A 388 17.55 -4.94 -17.98
C VAL A 388 17.43 -4.42 -19.41
N GLY A 389 18.53 -4.41 -20.19
CA GLY A 389 18.48 -4.05 -21.61
C GLY A 389 18.41 -2.54 -21.91
N THR A 390 18.70 -1.69 -20.93
CA THR A 390 18.75 -0.22 -21.11
C THR A 390 20.02 0.26 -21.84
N GLY A 391 21.00 -0.63 -22.05
CA GLY A 391 22.29 -0.32 -22.65
C GLY A 391 23.34 0.14 -21.63
N GLY A 392 24.63 -0.06 -21.91
CA GLY A 392 25.72 0.32 -21.00
C GLY A 392 25.90 -0.59 -19.78
N GLY A 393 25.35 -1.80 -19.83
CA GLY A 393 25.46 -2.82 -18.77
C GLY A 393 24.54 -2.59 -17.58
N GLU A 394 24.83 -3.30 -16.49
CA GLU A 394 24.03 -3.32 -15.26
C GLU A 394 23.65 -1.92 -14.72
N LYS A 395 22.40 -1.79 -14.31
CA LYS A 395 21.81 -0.61 -13.68
C LYS A 395 21.42 -0.88 -12.24
N VAL A 396 21.18 0.20 -11.49
CA VAL A 396 20.57 0.12 -10.16
C VAL A 396 19.07 0.27 -10.34
N LEU A 397 18.32 -0.75 -9.94
CA LEU A 397 16.86 -0.71 -9.89
C LEU A 397 16.45 -0.52 -8.44
N ALA A 398 15.64 0.50 -8.17
CA ALA A 398 15.22 0.78 -6.80
C ALA A 398 13.82 1.39 -6.73
N LEU A 399 13.10 1.11 -5.64
CA LEU A 399 11.91 1.83 -5.26
C LEU A 399 12.30 3.14 -4.56
N ASP A 400 11.72 4.26 -4.99
CA ASP A 400 11.89 5.54 -4.31
C ASP A 400 11.06 5.62 -3.01
N GLU A 401 11.14 6.73 -2.28
CA GLU A 401 10.40 6.94 -1.02
C GLU A 401 8.86 6.89 -1.17
N LEU A 402 8.36 6.92 -2.41
CA LEU A 402 6.93 6.86 -2.77
C LEU A 402 6.56 5.52 -3.44
N ASP A 403 7.48 4.56 -3.42
CA ASP A 403 7.43 3.24 -4.07
C ASP A 403 7.31 3.26 -5.61
N TYR A 404 7.81 4.29 -6.27
CA TYR A 404 7.95 4.26 -7.73
C TYR A 404 9.24 3.53 -8.10
N LEU A 405 9.14 2.65 -9.09
CA LEU A 405 10.28 1.94 -9.65
C LEU A 405 11.14 2.92 -10.45
N CYS A 406 12.41 3.02 -10.08
CA CYS A 406 13.39 3.89 -10.72
C CYS A 406 14.56 3.06 -11.24
N ILE A 407 15.11 3.49 -12.38
CA ILE A 407 16.33 2.93 -12.97
C ILE A 407 17.39 4.02 -12.95
N PHE A 408 18.53 3.73 -12.32
CA PHE A 408 19.65 4.63 -12.21
C PHE A 408 20.91 4.06 -12.86
N GLU A 409 21.74 4.95 -13.40
CA GLU A 409 23.15 4.63 -13.63
C GLU A 409 23.87 4.38 -12.32
N LYS A 410 24.89 3.53 -12.38
CA LYS A 410 25.75 3.23 -11.23
C LYS A 410 26.52 4.49 -10.81
N THR A 411 26.14 5.09 -9.68
CA THR A 411 26.71 6.35 -9.20
C THR A 411 26.87 6.36 -7.68
N ASN A 412 27.70 7.27 -7.16
CA ASN A 412 27.87 7.52 -5.73
C ASN A 412 27.29 8.88 -5.30
N LYS A 413 26.55 9.54 -6.20
CA LYS A 413 25.90 10.82 -5.91
C LYS A 413 24.72 10.60 -4.97
N HIS A 414 24.38 11.64 -4.23
CA HIS A 414 23.23 11.62 -3.33
C HIS A 414 21.91 11.65 -4.11
N ILE A 415 20.90 10.91 -3.66
CA ILE A 415 19.60 10.74 -4.32
C ILE A 415 18.88 12.08 -4.56
N THR A 416 19.04 13.05 -3.66
CA THR A 416 18.48 14.41 -3.83
C THR A 416 18.99 15.12 -5.09
N ARG A 417 20.21 14.80 -5.54
CA ARG A 417 20.76 15.34 -6.78
C ARG A 417 20.16 14.69 -8.02
N MET A 418 19.50 13.54 -7.90
CA MET A 418 18.91 12.79 -9.03
C MET A 418 17.53 13.33 -9.44
N PHE A 419 16.84 14.04 -8.54
CA PHE A 419 15.52 14.62 -8.80
C PHE A 419 15.51 16.15 -8.92
N THR A 420 16.69 16.78 -8.97
CA THR A 420 16.79 18.24 -9.11
C THR A 420 16.45 18.66 -10.55
N MET A 421 15.38 19.43 -10.73
CA MET A 421 15.06 20.09 -12.00
C MET A 421 15.91 21.35 -12.17
N GLY A 422 16.85 21.35 -13.12
CA GLY A 422 17.73 22.49 -13.42
C GLY A 422 18.73 22.17 -14.54
N PHE A 423 19.42 23.19 -15.06
CA PHE A 423 20.27 23.18 -16.27
C PHE A 423 21.46 22.20 -16.31
N SER A 424 21.63 21.32 -15.33
CA SER A 424 22.56 20.20 -15.41
C SER A 424 21.82 18.97 -15.89
N GLU A 425 22.17 18.46 -17.07
CA GLU A 425 21.70 17.17 -17.59
C GLU A 425 21.85 16.09 -16.51
N ASN A 426 20.74 15.65 -15.92
CA ASN A 426 20.77 14.65 -14.86
C ASN A 426 20.79 13.25 -15.48
N LYS A 427 21.96 12.85 -15.97
CA LYS A 427 22.15 11.59 -16.72
C LYS A 427 22.05 10.33 -15.88
N ASP A 428 22.02 10.46 -14.56
CA ASP A 428 22.10 9.31 -13.65
C ASP A 428 20.73 8.69 -13.33
N LEU A 429 19.61 9.42 -13.48
CA LEU A 429 18.26 8.86 -13.46
C LEU A 429 17.84 8.59 -14.90
N ILE A 430 17.67 7.32 -15.25
CA ILE A 430 17.30 6.90 -16.61
C ILE A 430 15.78 6.97 -16.76
N TRP A 431 15.07 6.40 -15.79
CA TRP A 431 13.62 6.27 -15.88
C TRP A 431 12.99 6.14 -14.49
N ARG A 432 11.74 6.59 -14.36
CA ARG A 432 10.90 6.43 -13.18
C ARG A 432 9.48 6.07 -13.64
N SER A 433 8.88 5.08 -13.00
CA SER A 433 7.54 4.62 -13.33
C SER A 433 6.47 5.69 -13.11
N GLU A 434 5.34 5.54 -13.79
CA GLU A 434 4.12 6.33 -13.54
C GLU A 434 3.23 5.71 -12.46
N ASP A 435 3.37 4.39 -12.26
CA ASP A 435 2.71 3.62 -11.23
C ASP A 435 3.62 3.36 -10.03
N TYR A 436 3.01 3.19 -8.88
CA TYR A 436 3.70 2.68 -7.71
C TYR A 436 3.70 1.15 -7.70
N TYR A 437 4.77 0.58 -7.19
CA TYR A 437 4.93 -0.84 -6.90
C TYR A 437 5.20 -1.00 -5.40
N GLY A 438 5.73 -2.15 -4.98
CA GLY A 438 6.09 -2.43 -3.60
C GLY A 438 4.95 -2.19 -2.62
N GLY A 439 5.22 -1.42 -1.58
CA GLY A 439 4.31 -1.19 -0.46
C GLY A 439 4.51 -2.23 0.63
N SER A 440 4.94 -1.78 1.80
CA SER A 440 5.26 -2.65 2.93
C SER A 440 4.59 -2.19 4.22
N ASN A 441 4.21 -3.14 5.07
CA ASN A 441 3.76 -2.93 6.45
C ASN A 441 4.92 -3.04 7.46
N ASN A 442 6.13 -3.38 7.00
CA ASN A 442 7.28 -3.62 7.86
C ASN A 442 7.98 -2.30 8.21
N ILE A 443 7.63 -1.73 9.36
CA ILE A 443 8.07 -0.40 9.79
C ILE A 443 9.43 -0.47 10.47
N ILE A 444 10.32 0.42 10.05
CA ILE A 444 11.58 0.75 10.70
C ILE A 444 11.40 2.10 11.42
N SER A 445 11.49 2.07 12.75
CA SER A 445 11.42 3.30 13.55
C SER A 445 12.66 4.18 13.33
N SER A 446 12.53 5.51 13.38
CA SER A 446 13.63 6.49 13.21
C SER A 446 14.32 6.89 14.54
N THR A 447 15.60 7.27 14.47
CA THR A 447 16.42 7.78 15.58
C THR A 447 16.28 9.27 15.87
N ALA A 448 15.71 10.08 14.98
CA ALA A 448 15.70 11.54 15.12
C ALA A 448 15.10 11.99 16.46
N LYS A 449 15.77 12.93 17.15
CA LYS A 449 15.24 13.54 18.38
C LYS A 449 13.97 14.30 18.04
N LYS A 450 12.90 14.07 18.81
CA LYS A 450 11.64 14.82 18.75
C LYS A 450 11.94 16.32 18.85
N ARG A 451 11.92 17.04 17.74
CA ARG A 451 11.79 18.49 17.76
C ARG A 451 10.28 18.77 17.82
N PRO A 452 9.82 19.68 18.70
CA PRO A 452 8.40 19.99 18.82
C PRO A 452 7.76 20.51 17.52
N GLU A 453 8.58 21.04 16.62
CA GLU A 453 8.17 21.63 15.34
C GLU A 453 8.12 20.62 14.17
N ASP A 454 8.73 19.45 14.32
CA ASP A 454 8.66 18.36 13.32
C ASP A 454 7.44 17.49 13.63
N GLU A 455 6.25 18.00 13.32
CA GLU A 455 4.95 17.37 13.57
C GLU A 455 4.71 16.08 12.74
N TYR A 456 5.68 15.70 11.89
CA TYR A 456 5.60 14.58 10.97
C TYR A 456 6.76 13.59 11.17
N GLU A 457 6.57 12.56 11.99
CA GLU A 457 7.45 11.39 12.01
C GLU A 457 7.36 10.66 10.65
N GLY A 458 8.46 10.63 9.89
CA GLY A 458 8.57 9.76 8.72
C GLY A 458 8.58 8.30 9.17
N ARG A 459 7.58 7.51 8.76
CA ARG A 459 7.64 6.05 8.85
C ARG A 459 8.48 5.54 7.69
N TYR A 460 9.54 4.80 8.00
CA TYR A 460 10.37 4.13 7.00
C TYR A 460 9.96 2.67 6.92
N TYR A 461 10.01 2.11 5.72
CA TYR A 461 9.55 0.75 5.47
C TYR A 461 10.67 -0.08 4.86
N ALA A 462 10.79 -1.33 5.31
CA ALA A 462 11.57 -2.33 4.58
C ALA A 462 10.72 -2.82 3.40
N ASN A 463 10.99 -2.28 2.21
CA ASN A 463 10.30 -2.68 0.99
C ASN A 463 10.67 -4.10 0.53
N LEU A 464 9.75 -4.72 -0.21
CA LEU A 464 9.96 -6.06 -0.77
C LEU A 464 11.08 -6.04 -1.80
N ARG A 465 11.63 -7.21 -2.15
CA ARG A 465 12.68 -7.35 -3.18
C ARG A 465 12.21 -6.80 -4.52
N ILE A 466 13.16 -6.49 -5.40
CA ILE A 466 12.95 -6.43 -6.85
C ILE A 466 13.72 -7.64 -7.39
N LEU A 467 13.02 -8.59 -8.00
CA LEU A 467 13.67 -9.77 -8.57
C LEU A 467 13.82 -9.57 -10.08
N THR A 468 14.88 -10.15 -10.64
CA THR A 468 15.12 -10.10 -12.08
C THR A 468 15.47 -11.47 -12.59
N PHE A 469 14.82 -11.91 -13.65
CA PHE A 469 15.03 -13.22 -14.24
C PHE A 469 14.91 -13.13 -15.76
N ASP A 470 15.71 -13.91 -16.48
CA ASP A 470 15.60 -14.04 -17.93
C ASP A 470 14.57 -15.13 -18.23
N THR A 471 13.30 -14.74 -18.35
CA THR A 471 12.16 -15.65 -18.46
C THR A 471 12.01 -16.26 -19.85
N ASN A 472 12.63 -15.68 -20.87
CA ASN A 472 12.54 -16.10 -22.27
C ASN A 472 13.88 -16.58 -22.86
N ASN A 473 14.95 -16.62 -22.04
CA ASN A 473 16.31 -16.98 -22.42
C ASN A 473 16.91 -16.11 -23.53
N ASP A 474 16.50 -14.83 -23.64
CA ASP A 474 17.03 -13.89 -24.65
C ASP A 474 18.32 -13.16 -24.19
N GLY A 475 18.75 -13.41 -22.94
CA GLY A 475 19.91 -12.80 -22.31
C GLY A 475 19.64 -11.47 -21.61
N LYS A 476 18.43 -10.93 -21.71
CA LYS A 476 17.96 -9.79 -20.90
C LYS A 476 17.15 -10.34 -19.74
N ARG A 477 17.15 -9.59 -18.63
CA ARG A 477 16.34 -9.96 -17.47
C ARG A 477 15.10 -9.09 -17.41
N GLU A 478 13.95 -9.73 -17.33
CA GLU A 478 12.70 -9.08 -16.92
C GLU A 478 12.69 -8.83 -15.42
N ILE A 479 11.88 -7.86 -15.00
CA ILE A 479 11.67 -7.50 -13.60
C ILE A 479 10.41 -8.17 -13.10
N ILE A 480 10.53 -9.00 -12.06
CA ILE A 480 9.39 -9.51 -11.30
C ILE A 480 9.24 -8.62 -10.07
N ILE A 481 8.08 -7.96 -9.95
CA ILE A 481 7.82 -7.01 -8.87
C ILE A 481 6.40 -7.12 -8.31
N VAL A 482 6.29 -7.05 -6.98
CA VAL A 482 5.03 -7.06 -6.26
C VAL A 482 4.46 -5.65 -6.15
N LYS A 483 3.15 -5.50 -6.31
CA LYS A 483 2.36 -4.31 -5.96
C LYS A 483 1.35 -4.68 -4.88
N ASN A 484 1.61 -4.28 -3.64
CA ASN A 484 0.65 -4.41 -2.57
C ASN A 484 -0.44 -3.33 -2.68
N ILE A 485 -1.70 -3.78 -2.68
CA ILE A 485 -2.90 -2.97 -2.86
C ILE A 485 -3.42 -2.54 -1.50
N SER A 486 -3.45 -1.23 -1.29
CA SER A 486 -3.97 -0.62 -0.09
C SER A 486 -5.49 -0.46 -0.19
N SER A 487 -6.22 -0.85 0.86
CA SER A 487 -7.66 -0.57 0.98
C SER A 487 -7.97 0.94 1.00
N THR A 488 -6.99 1.79 1.29
CA THR A 488 -7.13 3.25 1.35
C THR A 488 -6.57 3.96 0.12
N LYS A 489 -6.20 3.21 -0.94
CA LYS A 489 -5.55 3.74 -2.17
C LYS A 489 -4.34 4.65 -1.87
N ARG A 490 -3.63 4.40 -0.76
CA ARG A 490 -2.47 5.20 -0.30
C ARG A 490 -2.76 6.70 -0.10
N LEU A 491 -4.04 7.09 0.05
CA LEU A 491 -4.45 8.49 0.26
C LEU A 491 -4.04 9.03 1.64
N PHE A 492 -3.72 8.14 2.59
CA PHE A 492 -3.24 8.50 3.91
C PHE A 492 -1.78 8.07 4.05
N LYS A 493 -0.84 9.04 4.08
CA LYS A 493 0.60 8.80 4.22
C LYS A 493 1.01 7.95 5.44
N HIS A 494 0.12 7.75 6.42
CA HIS A 494 0.43 7.09 7.69
C HIS A 494 -0.40 5.82 7.99
N PHE A 495 -1.31 5.40 7.10
CA PHE A 495 -2.12 4.19 7.28
C PHE A 495 -2.34 3.46 5.95
N ASN A 496 -1.28 2.85 5.45
CA ASN A 496 -1.38 1.89 4.36
C ASN A 496 -1.71 0.52 4.96
N LEU A 497 -2.99 0.20 5.10
CA LEU A 497 -3.39 -1.19 5.34
C LEU A 497 -3.45 -1.88 3.98
N PHE A 498 -2.44 -2.68 3.68
CA PHE A 498 -2.43 -3.55 2.50
C PHE A 498 -3.26 -4.81 2.76
N THR A 499 -4.20 -5.09 1.86
CA THR A 499 -5.15 -6.23 1.99
C THR A 499 -5.19 -7.11 0.76
N GLY A 500 -4.56 -6.68 -0.33
CA GLY A 500 -4.39 -7.45 -1.54
C GLY A 500 -3.04 -7.18 -2.17
N SER A 501 -2.72 -7.94 -3.21
CA SER A 501 -1.45 -7.87 -3.91
C SER A 501 -1.62 -8.31 -5.36
N GLU A 502 -0.72 -7.85 -6.22
CA GLU A 502 -0.56 -8.27 -7.61
C GLU A 502 0.94 -8.43 -7.87
N ILE A 503 1.30 -9.31 -8.80
CA ILE A 503 2.68 -9.49 -9.26
C ILE A 503 2.74 -9.13 -10.72
N TYR A 504 3.78 -8.41 -11.09
CA TYR A 504 4.02 -7.92 -12.44
C TYR A 504 5.34 -8.49 -12.94
N ASN A 505 5.36 -8.88 -14.20
CA ASN A 505 6.57 -9.06 -14.99
C ASN A 505 6.69 -7.88 -15.95
N LEU A 506 7.79 -7.14 -15.83
CA LEU A 506 8.05 -5.93 -16.60
C LEU A 506 9.31 -6.12 -17.45
N GLU A 507 9.27 -5.61 -18.68
CA GLU A 507 10.40 -5.64 -19.61
C GLU A 507 10.69 -4.22 -20.10
N TRP A 508 11.96 -3.92 -20.39
CA TRP A 508 12.36 -2.65 -20.97
C TRP A 508 12.25 -2.67 -22.49
N ASP A 509 11.46 -1.76 -23.07
CA ASP A 509 11.24 -1.67 -24.52
C ASP A 509 12.16 -0.66 -25.25
N GLY A 510 13.02 0.05 -24.50
CA GLY A 510 13.86 1.14 -25.02
C GLY A 510 13.41 2.53 -24.59
N LEU A 511 12.13 2.73 -24.25
CA LEU A 511 11.56 4.00 -23.80
C LEU A 511 11.08 3.94 -22.35
N GLY A 512 10.57 2.79 -21.93
CA GLY A 512 10.03 2.56 -20.60
C GLY A 512 9.88 1.08 -20.27
N MET A 513 9.24 0.82 -19.14
CA MET A 513 8.85 -0.53 -18.76
C MET A 513 7.47 -0.86 -19.32
N ILE A 514 7.37 -1.98 -20.03
CA ILE A 514 6.12 -2.57 -20.49
C ILE A 514 5.73 -3.75 -19.59
N GLU A 515 4.42 -3.95 -19.39
CA GLU A 515 3.87 -5.11 -18.66
C GLU A 515 3.76 -6.29 -19.62
N ASN A 516 4.58 -7.33 -19.41
CA ASN A 516 4.46 -8.59 -20.15
C ASN A 516 3.26 -9.39 -19.66
N TRP A 517 3.15 -9.52 -18.33
CA TRP A 517 1.99 -10.09 -17.68
C TRP A 517 1.85 -9.57 -16.25
N ARG A 518 0.65 -9.73 -15.70
CA ARG A 518 0.41 -9.60 -14.27
C ARG A 518 -0.53 -10.68 -13.76
N THR A 519 -0.40 -11.03 -12.49
CA THR A 519 -1.40 -11.87 -11.83
C THR A 519 -2.70 -11.10 -11.65
N LYS A 520 -3.82 -11.81 -11.56
CA LYS A 520 -5.02 -11.27 -10.91
C LYS A 520 -4.71 -10.82 -9.49
N LYS A 521 -5.59 -9.97 -8.96
CA LYS A 521 -5.56 -9.55 -7.56
C LYS A 521 -5.64 -10.76 -6.63
N ILE A 522 -4.57 -10.92 -5.85
CA ILE A 522 -4.46 -11.89 -4.76
C ILE A 522 -5.03 -11.24 -3.49
N ASN A 523 -5.88 -11.97 -2.77
CA ASN A 523 -6.39 -11.54 -1.48
C ASN A 523 -5.36 -11.86 -0.38
N GLY A 524 -4.70 -10.83 0.12
CA GLY A 524 -3.60 -10.94 1.07
C GLY A 524 -2.47 -9.94 0.77
N TYR A 525 -1.79 -9.51 1.83
CA TYR A 525 -0.58 -8.69 1.74
C TYR A 525 0.63 -9.60 1.57
N VAL A 526 1.39 -9.43 0.49
CA VAL A 526 2.67 -10.14 0.33
C VAL A 526 3.69 -9.44 1.23
N THR A 527 4.33 -10.21 2.10
CA THR A 527 5.35 -9.75 3.05
C THR A 527 6.74 -9.81 2.46
N ASP A 528 7.04 -10.89 1.74
CA ASP A 528 8.24 -11.07 0.93
C ASP A 528 7.97 -12.16 -0.12
N TYR A 529 8.87 -12.29 -1.08
CA TYR A 529 8.79 -13.27 -2.16
C TYR A 529 10.18 -13.64 -2.67
N ALA A 530 10.27 -14.81 -3.28
CA ALA A 530 11.50 -15.36 -3.86
C ALA A 530 11.20 -15.99 -5.22
N PHE A 531 12.23 -16.10 -6.05
CA PHE A 531 12.18 -16.82 -7.31
C PHE A 531 13.27 -17.91 -7.29
N LYS A 532 12.90 -19.09 -6.78
CA LYS A 532 13.84 -20.17 -6.40
C LYS A 532 13.11 -21.51 -6.49
N ASP A 533 13.87 -22.58 -6.74
CA ASP A 533 13.40 -23.96 -6.76
C ASP A 533 12.95 -24.40 -5.35
N VAL A 534 11.65 -24.39 -5.09
CA VAL A 534 11.11 -24.66 -3.75
C VAL A 534 10.69 -26.10 -3.55
N ASP A 535 10.57 -26.87 -4.64
CA ASP A 535 10.15 -28.27 -4.58
C ASP A 535 11.16 -29.28 -5.08
N ASN A 536 12.34 -28.79 -5.44
CA ASN A 536 13.56 -29.52 -5.75
C ASN A 536 13.44 -30.32 -7.04
N ASP A 537 12.74 -29.78 -8.02
CA ASP A 537 12.62 -30.36 -9.36
C ASP A 537 13.65 -29.78 -10.36
N GLY A 538 14.43 -28.79 -9.92
CA GLY A 538 15.47 -28.12 -10.71
C GLY A 538 14.99 -26.89 -11.47
N GLN A 539 13.72 -26.53 -11.40
CA GLN A 539 13.16 -25.29 -11.96
C GLN A 539 12.87 -24.28 -10.85
N PRO A 540 12.94 -22.97 -11.13
CA PRO A 540 12.58 -21.95 -10.15
C PRO A 540 11.10 -21.55 -10.21
N GLU A 541 10.46 -21.45 -9.06
CA GLU A 541 9.07 -20.99 -8.92
C GLU A 541 9.00 -19.60 -8.30
N ILE A 542 7.90 -18.88 -8.56
CA ILE A 542 7.57 -17.68 -7.79
C ILE A 542 6.92 -18.11 -6.47
N VAL A 543 7.61 -17.87 -5.37
CA VAL A 543 7.14 -18.20 -4.03
C VAL A 543 6.81 -16.94 -3.24
N LEU A 544 5.62 -16.88 -2.66
CA LEU A 544 5.10 -15.73 -1.93
C LEU A 544 4.81 -16.08 -0.47
N ALA A 545 5.25 -15.22 0.44
CA ALA A 545 4.79 -15.21 1.82
C ALA A 545 3.64 -14.20 1.98
N LEU A 546 2.40 -14.69 2.11
CA LEU A 546 1.21 -13.86 2.21
C LEU A 546 0.63 -13.84 3.62
N VAL A 547 0.29 -12.65 4.10
CA VAL A 547 -0.56 -12.45 5.28
C VAL A 547 -2.00 -12.25 4.82
N LEU A 548 -2.88 -13.14 5.26
CA LEU A 548 -4.30 -13.10 4.96
C LEU A 548 -4.97 -12.01 5.80
N SER A 549 -5.62 -11.06 5.13
CA SER A 549 -6.42 -10.02 5.77
C SER A 549 -7.79 -10.60 6.19
N THR A 550 -7.89 -11.19 7.38
CA THR A 550 -9.13 -11.80 7.89
C THR A 550 -9.98 -10.84 8.73
N GLY A 551 -10.43 -9.71 8.18
CA GLY A 551 -11.43 -8.83 8.83
C GLY A 551 -11.18 -8.57 10.32
N ALA A 552 -12.25 -8.51 11.14
CA ALA A 552 -12.21 -8.22 12.58
C ALA A 552 -11.55 -9.31 13.48
N SER A 553 -10.83 -10.27 12.92
CA SER A 553 -10.11 -11.28 13.71
C SER A 553 -8.75 -10.74 14.15
N LEU A 554 -8.46 -10.81 15.45
CA LEU A 554 -7.18 -10.42 16.05
C LEU A 554 -6.00 -11.35 15.70
N GLN A 555 -6.23 -12.45 14.98
CA GLN A 555 -5.18 -13.41 14.64
C GLN A 555 -4.83 -13.34 13.16
N ASN A 556 -3.75 -12.61 12.85
CA ASN A 556 -3.15 -12.61 11.53
C ASN A 556 -2.64 -14.02 11.20
N ARG A 557 -3.07 -14.55 10.05
CA ARG A 557 -2.63 -15.85 9.52
C ARG A 557 -1.83 -15.64 8.26
N SER A 558 -0.85 -16.50 8.04
CA SER A 558 -0.05 -16.48 6.82
C SER A 558 -0.17 -17.79 6.05
N VAL A 559 0.11 -17.72 4.76
CA VAL A 559 0.20 -18.85 3.85
C VAL A 559 1.39 -18.64 2.92
N ILE A 560 1.97 -19.74 2.45
CA ILE A 560 2.90 -19.73 1.33
C ILE A 560 2.14 -20.11 0.06
N VAL A 561 2.35 -19.34 -1.00
CA VAL A 561 1.85 -19.63 -2.35
C VAL A 561 3.04 -19.86 -3.26
N VAL A 562 2.97 -20.90 -4.08
CA VAL A 562 3.99 -21.24 -5.09
C VAL A 562 3.30 -21.22 -6.45
N TYR A 563 3.83 -20.45 -7.38
CA TYR A 563 3.39 -20.43 -8.77
C TYR A 563 4.42 -21.12 -9.65
N GLU A 564 3.96 -22.14 -10.36
CA GLU A 564 4.74 -22.74 -11.45
C GLU A 564 4.82 -21.74 -12.60
N LEU A 565 6.01 -21.52 -13.14
CA LEU A 565 6.14 -20.84 -14.43
C LEU A 565 6.29 -21.91 -15.52
N GLU A 566 5.42 -21.86 -16.52
CA GLU A 566 5.69 -22.55 -17.79
C GLU A 566 6.81 -21.76 -18.49
N THR A 567 8.06 -22.19 -18.32
CA THR A 567 9.15 -21.72 -19.19
C THR A 567 8.88 -22.27 -20.59
N ALA A 568 8.86 -21.41 -21.61
CA ALA A 568 8.75 -21.86 -22.99
C ALA A 568 9.94 -22.78 -23.33
N GLU A 569 9.65 -23.99 -23.79
CA GLU A 569 10.64 -24.96 -24.29
C GLU A 569 11.38 -24.49 -25.55
#